data_AF-A0A1V4S070-F1
#
_entry.id   AF-A0A1V4S070-F1
#
_cell.length_a   1.000
_cell.length_b   1.000
_cell.length_c   1.000
_cell.angle_alpha   90.00
_cell.angle_beta   90.00
_cell.angle_gamma   90.00
#
_symmetry.space_group_name_H-M   'P 1'
#
loop_
_entity.id
_entity.type
_entity.pdbx_description
1 polymer ?
#
loop_
_entity_poly.entity_id
_entity_poly.type
_entity_poly.pdbx_seq_one_letter_code
_entity_poly.pdbx_strand_id
1 'polypeptide(L)' 'MFGIGMPELIIILIIILIIFGAGKLPEIGSGIGKGIKNFKKATKEPPEEITSPEEEDNSVVHKD' A
#
# COMPACT_ATOMS: atom_id res chain seq x y z
N MET A 1 18.26 -31.38 4.84
CA MET A 1 16.84 -31.42 4.43
C MET A 1 16.56 -30.10 3.73
N PHE A 2 16.49 -30.12 2.41
CA PHE A 2 16.34 -28.94 1.58
C PHE A 2 14.90 -28.45 1.76
N GLY A 3 14.72 -27.34 2.48
CA GLY A 3 13.42 -26.70 2.65
C GLY A 3 12.85 -26.26 1.30
N ILE A 4 11.54 -25.98 1.27
CA ILE A 4 10.83 -25.48 0.09
C ILE A 4 11.66 -24.33 -0.52
N GLY A 5 12.26 -24.59 -1.67
CA GLY A 5 13.09 -23.64 -2.37
C GLY A 5 12.23 -22.67 -3.18
N MET A 6 12.91 -21.69 -3.78
CA MET A 6 12.27 -20.78 -4.72
C MET A 6 11.56 -21.51 -5.89
N PRO A 7 12.12 -22.61 -6.46
CA PRO A 7 11.44 -23.35 -7.53
C PRO A 7 10.10 -23.96 -7.10
N GLU A 8 10.03 -24.57 -5.91
CA GLU A 8 8.82 -25.18 -5.39
C GLU A 8 7.73 -24.13 -5.10
N LEU A 9 8.11 -22.95 -4.58
CA LEU A 9 7.16 -21.84 -4.40
C LEU A 9 6.60 -21.34 -5.74
N ILE A 10 7.42 -21.27 -6.78
CA ILE A 10 6.96 -20.87 -8.13
C ILE A 10 5.96 -21.90 -8.66
N ILE A 11 6.21 -23.20 -8.48
CA ILE A 11 5.29 -24.28 -8.89
C ILE A 11 3.94 -24.19 -8.15
N ILE A 12 3.96 -23.89 -6.86
CA ILE A 12 2.72 -23.70 -6.09
C ILE A 12 1.99 -22.45 -6.59
N LEU A 13 2.71 -21.36 -6.86
CA LEU A 13 2.14 -20.12 -7.37
C LEU A 13 1.42 -20.33 -8.72
N ILE A 14 2.03 -21.05 -9.66
CA ILE A 14 1.40 -21.34 -10.97
C ILE A 14 0.12 -22.15 -10.82
N ILE A 15 0.08 -23.14 -9.91
CA ILE A 15 -1.15 -23.91 -9.65
C ILE A 15 -2.26 -23.00 -9.11
N ILE A 16 -1.93 -22.13 -8.16
CA ILE A 16 -2.88 -21.14 -7.61
C ILE A 16 -3.36 -20.20 -8.73
N LEU A 17 -2.46 -19.73 -9.59
CA LEU A 17 -2.81 -18.87 -10.72
C LEU A 17 -3.72 -19.56 -11.74
N ILE A 18 -3.62 -20.87 -11.93
CA ILE A 18 -4.55 -21.61 -12.79
C ILE A 18 -5.94 -21.67 -12.17
N ILE A 19 -6.04 -21.93 -10.87
CA ILE A 19 -7.33 -22.06 -10.16
C ILE A 19 -8.04 -20.71 -10.05
N PHE A 20 -7.31 -19.68 -9.64
CA PHE A 20 -7.87 -18.35 -9.35
C PHE A 20 -7.79 -17.39 -10.54
N GLY A 21 -6.90 -17.64 -11.50
CA GLY A 21 -6.59 -16.73 -12.61
C GLY A 21 -5.55 -15.67 -12.25
N ALA A 22 -4.76 -15.24 -13.25
CA ALA A 22 -3.72 -14.21 -13.10
C ALA A 22 -4.26 -12.82 -12.66
N GLY A 23 -5.53 -12.53 -12.92
CA GLY A 23 -6.15 -11.25 -12.55
C GLY A 23 -6.56 -11.14 -11.08
N LYS A 24 -6.83 -12.26 -10.39
CA LYS A 24 -7.34 -12.23 -9.01
C LYS A 24 -6.25 -11.89 -7.98
N LEU A 25 -5.01 -12.27 -8.25
CA LEU A 25 -3.89 -11.97 -7.34
C LEU A 25 -3.63 -10.45 -7.20
N PRO A 26 -3.53 -9.67 -8.30
CA PRO A 26 -3.41 -8.21 -8.24
C PRO A 26 -4.64 -7.54 -7.63
N GLU A 27 -5.85 -8.04 -7.91
CA GLU A 27 -7.10 -7.51 -7.36
C GLU A 27 -7.10 -7.57 -5.82
N ILE A 28 -6.84 -8.75 -5.26
CA ILE A 28 -6.73 -8.98 -3.82
C ILE A 28 -5.53 -8.21 -3.22
N GLY A 29 -4.38 -8.25 -3.89
CA GLY A 29 -3.17 -7.56 -3.46
C GLY A 29 -3.33 -6.04 -3.39
N SER A 30 -4.11 -5.44 -4.31
CA SER A 30 -4.39 -4.01 -4.29
C SER A 30 -5.23 -3.59 -3.08
N GLY A 31 -6.21 -4.41 -2.68
CA GLY A 31 -7.04 -4.18 -1.50
C GLY A 31 -6.23 -4.31 -0.21
N ILE A 32 -5.47 -5.41 -0.08
CA ILE A 32 -4.59 -5.66 1.06
C ILE A 32 -3.51 -4.58 1.15
N GLY A 33 -2.90 -4.20 0.03
CA GLY A 33 -1.84 -3.18 -0.02
C GLY A 33 -2.33 -1.81 0.45
N LYS A 34 -3.54 -1.40 0.04
CA LYS A 34 -4.17 -0.17 0.55
C LYS A 34 -4.45 -0.26 2.05
N GLY A 35 -4.97 -1.40 2.52
CA GLY A 35 -5.22 -1.64 3.95
C GLY A 35 -3.94 -1.54 4.78
N ILE A 36 -2.87 -2.23 4.37
CA ILE A 36 -1.56 -2.18 5.04
C ILE A 36 -0.98 -0.76 4.99
N LYS A 37 -1.10 -0.05 3.86
CA LYS A 37 -0.62 1.33 3.73
C LYS A 37 -1.33 2.25 4.71
N ASN A 38 -2.65 2.16 4.81
CA ASN A 38 -3.45 2.99 5.71
C ASN A 38 -3.19 2.62 7.18
N PHE A 39 -3.06 1.33 7.49
CA PHE A 39 -2.70 0.86 8.81
C PHE A 39 -1.33 1.37 9.24
N LYS A 40 -0.32 1.25 8.36
CA LYS A 40 1.02 1.77 8.60
C LYS A 40 1.03 3.28 8.79
N LYS A 41 0.19 4.03 8.05
CA LYS A 41 0.05 5.48 8.21
C LYS A 41 -0.52 5.82 9.60
N ALA A 42 -1.62 5.19 9.98
CA ALA A 42 -2.26 5.38 11.29
C ALA A 42 -1.38 4.96 12.49
N THR A 43 -0.48 3.98 12.32
CA THR A 43 0.47 3.57 13.37
C THR A 43 1.73 4.44 13.41
N LYS A 44 2.10 5.10 12.31
CA LYS A 44 3.30 5.94 12.23
C LYS A 44 3.04 7.41 12.51
N GLU A 45 1.84 7.90 12.22
CA GLU A 45 1.42 9.23 12.65
C GLU A 45 1.20 9.15 14.16
N PRO A 46 2.01 9.85 14.99
CA PRO A 46 1.56 10.14 16.35
C PRO A 46 0.21 10.86 16.23
N PRO A 47 -0.72 10.74 17.20
CA PRO A 47 -2.01 11.40 17.11
C PRO A 47 -1.77 12.89 16.86
N GLU A 48 -1.89 13.33 15.60
CA GLU A 48 -1.75 14.73 15.26
C GLU A 48 -2.98 15.40 15.85
N GLU A 49 -2.71 16.24 16.86
CA GLU A 49 -3.64 17.27 17.26
C GLU A 49 -4.17 17.94 16.00
N ILE A 50 -5.47 18.15 15.99
CA ILE A 50 -6.26 18.65 14.88
C ILE A 50 -5.76 20.05 14.52
N THR A 51 -4.70 20.17 13.73
CA THR A 51 -4.26 21.45 13.19
C THR A 51 -4.92 21.65 11.84
N SER A 52 -5.80 22.64 11.85
CA SER A 52 -6.57 23.23 10.77
C SER A 52 -5.77 23.45 9.48
N PRO A 53 -6.46 23.57 8.32
CA PRO A 53 -5.80 23.61 7.02
C PRO A 53 -5.05 24.93 6.85
N GLU A 54 -3.72 24.87 6.84
CA GLU A 54 -2.89 25.94 6.28
C GLU A 54 -2.84 25.77 4.76
N GLU A 55 -3.81 26.40 4.10
CA GLU A 55 -3.63 26.92 2.74
C GLU A 55 -2.71 28.14 2.83
N GLU A 56 -1.39 27.94 2.71
CA GLU A 56 -0.49 29.00 2.26
C GLU A 56 -0.24 28.82 0.75
N ASP A 57 -1.16 29.36 -0.05
CA ASP A 57 -0.93 29.68 -1.46
C ASP A 57 -0.57 31.18 -1.60
N ASN A 58 0.48 31.41 -2.37
CA ASN A 58 1.11 32.71 -2.58
C ASN A 58 0.19 33.68 -3.32
N SER A 59 -0.16 34.81 -2.70
CA SER A 59 -0.53 36.03 -3.44
C SER A 59 -0.13 37.27 -2.63
N VAL A 60 0.95 37.97 -3.01
CA VAL A 60 0.96 39.13 -3.93
C VAL A 60 0.75 40.46 -3.17
N VAL A 61 1.74 41.35 -3.34
CA VAL A 61 1.78 42.80 -3.03
C VAL A 61 2.20 43.21 -1.61
N HIS A 62 3.50 43.45 -1.43
CA HIS A 62 3.94 44.58 -0.61
C HIS A 62 3.99 45.79 -1.55
N LYS A 63 3.09 46.75 -1.35
CA LYS A 63 3.06 48.03 -2.05
C LYS A 63 2.90 49.13 -1.00
N ASP A 64 3.79 50.11 -1.15
CA ASP A 64 3.88 51.43 -0.52
C ASP A 64 4.38 51.50 0.94
#